data_AF-A0A8D0XY33-F1
#
_entry.id   AF-A0A8D0XY33-F1
#
_cell.length_a   1.000
_cell.length_b   1.000
_cell.length_c   1.000
_cell.angle_alpha   90.00
_cell.angle_beta   90.00
_cell.angle_gamma   90.00
#
_symmetry.space_group_name_H-M   'P 1'
#
loop_
_entity.id
_entity.type
_entity.pdbx_description
1 polymer ?
#
loop_
_entity_poly.entity_id
_entity_poly.type
_entity_poly.pdbx_seq_one_letter_code
_entity_poly.pdbx_strand_id
1 'polypeptide(L)'
;MGQGLGIKCCDFQAARNNAEHHTQDISSQRLTVRRGQPFTISLHFQAPVHTFLSTMKKIVLVAQTEDAVFLGNKAQCSEYVLNQNGLIFTGTADCIEAMPWDFGQFEEDVIDLSLKLLSVNKQVEEWGDPVHVAHTLGTLLQVLKEKSVLPTSQIQTAQEKALLYKRRGSAPILRQWLTGLGRPVYESQAWVLAAVTCTVLRGLGIPARVVTTFTSAQGTGGSLLVDEFYSKEGLQNGEGQRGRIWIFQTSTECWMKRPALPQGYDGWQILHPSAPSGVRVLGECDLVPVRAVKEGTVGLTPAVLDIFASVNASCVVWKCREDGTLELTESNTKYCGNNISTKVVASDRCEDITQNYKYPEGSPKEKKVLEKVWKNRRKHGKVRDVYPPSLETGDPLHFFLEAPSSLPLGGDARISVNLINPNDYEKEVKLALGLQAVYYNGVLAATLWKDQFLLTVEANSAKKRHSFLSFSNFEQNPPENTLLRLTAMATHSTLTCFDQKDIAICRPQLAIEMPETAVQHQPLTASVSIHNTLDAPLNDCVISIFGRGLIYREKSYRLSSVQPGRTVCTKLQFTPMHVGLQRLTVEMDCNMFQNLTNFRSITVVALEPPA
;
A
#
# COMPACT_ATOMS: atom_id res chain seq x y z
N MET A 1 2.76 64.11 24.00
CA MET A 1 3.05 62.87 23.25
C MET A 1 2.76 61.70 24.18
N GLY A 2 1.69 60.94 23.95
CA GLY A 2 1.35 59.80 24.79
C GLY A 2 2.37 58.68 24.59
N GLN A 3 2.97 58.16 25.67
CA GLN A 3 3.78 56.96 25.61
C GLN A 3 2.90 55.79 25.16
N GLY A 4 3.17 55.23 23.99
CA GLY A 4 2.47 54.05 23.49
C GLY A 4 2.78 52.82 24.33
N LEU A 5 1.85 51.86 24.37
CA LEU A 5 2.04 50.59 25.07
C LEU A 5 3.09 49.74 24.32
N GLY A 6 4.32 49.70 24.80
CA GLY A 6 5.41 48.91 24.21
C GLY A 6 5.43 47.47 24.73
N ILE A 7 5.55 46.48 23.85
CA ILE A 7 5.76 45.07 24.23
C ILE A 7 7.24 44.88 24.62
N LYS A 8 7.48 44.38 25.83
CA LYS A 8 8.81 44.01 26.35
C LYS A 8 9.22 42.61 25.88
N CYS A 9 8.33 41.63 26.03
CA CYS A 9 8.52 40.28 25.50
C CYS A 9 7.18 39.57 25.28
N CYS A 10 7.21 38.55 24.43
CA CYS A 10 6.09 37.68 24.11
C CYS A 10 6.48 36.25 24.47
N ASP A 11 5.65 35.57 25.26
CA ASP A 11 5.74 34.14 25.51
C ASP A 11 4.57 33.44 24.81
N PHE A 12 4.90 32.62 23.82
CA PHE A 12 3.94 31.86 23.04
C PHE A 12 3.36 30.65 23.77
N GLN A 13 3.82 30.33 24.99
CA GLN A 13 3.43 29.14 25.75
C GLN A 13 3.46 27.87 24.88
N ALA A 14 4.49 27.73 24.04
CA ALA A 14 4.52 26.78 22.92
C ALA A 14 4.25 25.34 23.38
N ALA A 15 4.91 24.87 24.44
CA ALA A 15 4.71 23.53 24.98
C ALA A 15 3.24 23.28 25.41
N ARG A 16 2.62 24.23 26.11
CA ARG A 16 1.22 24.12 26.56
C ARG A 16 0.27 24.13 25.37
N ASN A 17 0.39 25.13 24.49
CA ASN A 17 -0.48 25.24 23.33
C ASN A 17 -0.32 24.02 22.41
N ASN A 18 0.90 23.53 22.18
CA ASN A 18 1.10 22.37 21.34
C ASN A 18 0.48 21.10 21.95
N ALA A 19 0.51 20.94 23.28
CA ALA A 19 -0.19 19.84 23.95
C ALA A 19 -1.72 19.95 23.81
N GLU A 20 -2.29 21.15 24.01
CA GLU A 20 -3.73 21.40 23.84
C GLU A 20 -4.18 21.20 22.38
N HIS A 21 -3.32 21.49 21.41
CA HIS A 21 -3.60 21.35 19.97
C HIS A 21 -3.16 20.01 19.35
N HIS A 22 -2.67 19.06 20.15
CA HIS A 22 -2.19 17.76 19.67
C HIS A 22 -1.08 17.88 18.58
N THR A 23 -0.08 18.71 18.86
CA THR A 23 1.08 19.01 18.01
C THR A 23 2.40 18.99 18.79
N GLN A 24 2.37 18.54 20.05
CA GLN A 24 3.55 18.46 20.93
C GLN A 24 4.65 17.52 20.39
N ASP A 25 4.27 16.53 19.58
CA ASP A 25 5.20 15.59 18.97
C ASP A 25 6.03 16.24 17.84
N ILE A 26 5.60 17.40 17.31
CA ILE A 26 6.31 18.13 16.24
C ILE A 26 7.46 18.94 16.83
N SER A 27 7.17 19.72 17.88
CA SER A 27 8.15 20.57 18.55
C SER A 27 7.66 20.99 19.93
N SER A 28 8.57 21.17 20.88
CA SER A 28 8.30 21.84 22.16
C SER A 28 8.67 23.32 22.15
N GLN A 29 9.39 23.78 21.12
CA GLN A 29 9.92 25.15 21.02
C GLN A 29 9.15 25.99 20.00
N ARG A 30 8.75 25.39 18.87
CA ARG A 30 7.98 26.07 17.82
C ARG A 30 6.49 25.95 18.08
N LEU A 31 5.79 27.08 18.19
CA LEU A 31 4.32 27.10 18.31
C LEU A 31 3.69 26.54 17.03
N THR A 32 2.90 25.46 17.16
CA THR A 32 2.15 24.85 16.06
C THR A 32 0.72 24.60 16.53
N VAL A 33 -0.25 25.29 15.95
CA VAL A 33 -1.65 25.24 16.40
C VAL A 33 -2.56 24.80 15.26
N ARG A 34 -3.69 24.20 15.62
CA ARG A 34 -4.77 23.80 14.70
C ARG A 34 -5.83 24.89 14.63
N ARG A 35 -6.30 25.18 13.42
CA ARG A 35 -7.34 26.19 13.16
C ARG A 35 -8.63 25.89 13.93
N GLY A 36 -9.42 26.92 14.22
CA GLY A 36 -10.72 26.78 14.89
C GLY A 36 -10.65 26.45 16.39
N GLN A 37 -9.45 26.26 16.95
CA GLN A 37 -9.21 26.04 18.37
C GLN A 37 -8.44 27.24 18.97
N PRO A 38 -8.82 27.74 20.17
CA PRO A 38 -8.11 28.84 20.82
C PRO A 38 -6.77 28.40 21.42
N PHE A 39 -5.79 29.30 21.45
CA PHE A 39 -4.50 29.15 22.11
C PHE A 39 -4.15 30.39 22.94
N THR A 40 -3.20 30.27 23.86
CA THR A 40 -2.85 31.34 24.81
C THR A 40 -1.46 31.92 24.53
N ILE A 41 -1.34 33.24 24.44
CA ILE A 41 -0.04 33.94 24.44
C ILE A 41 0.03 34.90 25.62
N SER A 42 1.23 35.08 26.18
CA SER A 42 1.51 36.03 27.25
C SER A 42 2.32 37.20 26.70
N LEU A 43 1.77 38.41 26.78
CA LEU A 43 2.48 39.63 26.42
C LEU A 43 2.90 40.39 27.68
N HIS A 44 4.20 40.63 27.82
CA HIS A 44 4.75 41.46 28.88
C HIS A 44 5.02 42.85 28.33
N PHE A 45 4.49 43.89 28.97
CA PHE A 45 4.61 45.27 28.51
C PHE A 45 5.70 46.03 29.28
N GLN A 46 6.24 47.08 28.65
CA GLN A 46 7.28 47.93 29.24
C GLN A 46 6.76 48.79 30.40
N ALA A 47 5.48 49.16 30.37
CA ALA A 47 4.79 49.85 31.44
C ALA A 47 3.65 48.97 31.98
N PRO A 48 3.27 49.12 33.27
CA PRO A 48 2.14 48.40 33.81
C PRO A 48 0.87 48.70 33.02
N VAL A 49 0.19 47.65 32.55
CA VAL A 49 -0.98 47.82 31.68
C VAL A 49 -2.15 48.46 32.44
N HIS A 50 -2.17 48.41 33.79
CA HIS A 50 -3.28 48.93 34.59
C HIS A 50 -3.55 50.43 34.41
N THR A 51 -2.54 51.23 34.03
CA THR A 51 -2.70 52.64 33.65
C THR A 51 -3.43 52.84 32.31
N PHE A 52 -3.50 51.79 31.48
CA PHE A 52 -4.20 51.74 30.18
C PHE A 52 -5.43 50.79 30.18
N LEU A 53 -5.57 49.90 31.17
CA LEU A 53 -6.61 48.86 31.27
C LEU A 53 -7.94 49.36 31.84
N SER A 54 -8.02 50.56 32.43
CA SER A 54 -9.31 51.10 32.88
C SER A 54 -10.34 51.17 31.73
N THR A 55 -9.87 51.18 30.48
CA THR A 55 -10.68 51.14 29.25
C THR A 55 -10.70 49.81 28.48
N MET A 56 -9.82 48.83 28.75
CA MET A 56 -9.73 47.57 27.98
C MET A 56 -9.87 46.34 28.88
N LYS A 57 -11.04 45.69 28.85
CA LYS A 57 -11.36 44.55 29.74
C LYS A 57 -11.09 43.16 29.15
N LYS A 58 -11.00 43.00 27.82
CA LYS A 58 -10.62 41.76 27.12
C LYS A 58 -10.47 42.04 25.62
N ILE A 59 -9.35 41.66 24.99
CA ILE A 59 -9.27 41.57 23.53
C ILE A 59 -9.41 40.09 23.20
N VAL A 60 -10.49 39.72 22.49
CA VAL A 60 -10.66 38.37 21.95
C VAL A 60 -10.55 38.49 20.44
N LEU A 61 -9.48 37.95 19.88
CA LEU A 61 -9.37 37.73 18.44
C LEU A 61 -9.93 36.34 18.16
N VAL A 62 -11.16 36.27 17.65
CA VAL A 62 -11.78 35.01 17.22
C VAL A 62 -11.58 34.87 15.72
N ALA A 63 -10.65 34.01 15.31
CA ALA A 63 -10.58 33.51 13.95
C ALA A 63 -11.34 32.18 13.89
N GLN A 64 -12.64 32.24 13.59
CA GLN A 64 -13.44 31.05 13.36
C GLN A 64 -13.28 30.63 11.90
N THR A 65 -12.67 29.47 11.70
CA THR A 65 -12.64 28.78 10.41
C THR A 65 -13.32 27.44 10.65
N GLU A 66 -14.31 27.11 9.81
CA GLU A 66 -14.89 25.76 9.85
C GLU A 66 -13.82 24.73 9.49
N ASP A 67 -13.91 23.54 10.09
CA ASP A 67 -13.00 22.45 9.75
C ASP A 67 -13.64 21.48 8.75
N ALA A 68 -13.28 21.64 7.48
CA ALA A 68 -13.71 20.75 6.41
C ALA A 68 -13.14 19.32 6.54
N VAL A 69 -12.11 19.09 7.37
CA VAL A 69 -11.55 17.75 7.65
C VAL A 69 -11.98 17.17 8.99
N PHE A 70 -13.01 17.75 9.62
CA PHE A 70 -13.51 17.29 10.91
C PHE A 70 -13.87 15.81 10.90
N LEU A 71 -13.28 15.07 11.84
CA LEU A 71 -13.52 13.65 12.06
C LEU A 71 -13.96 13.47 13.52
N GLY A 72 -15.25 13.23 13.75
CA GLY A 72 -15.83 13.31 15.09
C GLY A 72 -15.42 12.19 16.05
N ASN A 73 -14.94 11.06 15.52
CA ASN A 73 -14.53 9.92 16.33
C ASN A 73 -13.07 10.07 16.76
N LYS A 74 -12.84 10.20 18.08
CA LYS A 74 -11.49 10.37 18.65
C LYS A 74 -10.53 9.22 18.31
N ALA A 75 -11.00 7.97 18.31
CA ALA A 75 -10.15 6.83 17.96
C ALA A 75 -9.72 6.87 16.48
N GLN A 76 -10.63 7.29 15.59
CA GLN A 76 -10.29 7.52 14.19
C GLN A 76 -9.31 8.69 14.01
N CYS A 77 -9.44 9.79 14.77
CA CYS A 77 -8.46 10.86 14.77
C CYS A 77 -7.08 10.39 15.24
N SER A 78 -7.05 9.60 16.33
CA SER A 78 -5.83 8.99 16.82
C SER A 78 -5.18 8.12 15.73
N GLU A 79 -5.94 7.30 15.02
CA GLU A 79 -5.38 6.42 13.96
C GLU A 79 -4.98 7.16 12.67
N TYR A 80 -5.82 8.07 12.18
CA TYR A 80 -5.70 8.63 10.85
C TYR A 80 -4.98 9.98 10.79
N VAL A 81 -4.65 10.58 11.94
CA VAL A 81 -3.86 11.82 12.03
C VAL A 81 -2.64 11.63 12.91
N LEU A 82 -2.82 11.15 14.15
CA LEU A 82 -1.77 11.16 15.16
C LEU A 82 -0.87 9.93 15.12
N ASN A 83 -1.38 8.78 14.71
CA ASN A 83 -0.62 7.54 14.71
C ASN A 83 0.47 7.57 13.64
N GLN A 84 1.72 7.43 14.06
CA GLN A 84 2.90 7.38 13.19
C GLN A 84 3.30 5.93 12.84
N ASN A 85 2.68 4.95 13.51
CA ASN A 85 2.93 3.52 13.35
C ASN A 85 1.87 2.88 12.45
N GLY A 86 2.21 2.68 11.17
CA GLY A 86 1.33 2.11 10.16
C GLY A 86 1.55 0.62 9.89
N LEU A 87 0.62 0.05 9.12
CA LEU A 87 0.74 -1.24 8.45
C LEU A 87 0.30 -1.06 6.99
N ILE A 88 1.09 -1.58 6.07
CA ILE A 88 0.77 -1.65 4.65
C ILE A 88 0.62 -3.13 4.30
N PHE A 89 -0.44 -3.48 3.60
CA PHE A 89 -0.71 -4.86 3.23
C PHE A 89 -0.13 -5.14 1.85
N THR A 90 0.60 -6.24 1.71
CA THR A 90 1.23 -6.69 0.45
C THR A 90 0.96 -8.19 0.25
N GLY A 91 1.64 -8.84 -0.69
CA GLY A 91 1.42 -10.26 -0.99
C GLY A 91 0.32 -10.44 -2.05
N THR A 92 -0.53 -11.45 -1.88
CA THR A 92 -1.65 -11.74 -2.79
C THR A 92 -2.98 -11.64 -2.05
N ALA A 93 -4.10 -11.63 -2.78
CA ALA A 93 -5.43 -11.65 -2.17
C ALA A 93 -5.64 -12.86 -1.24
N ASP A 94 -4.99 -13.99 -1.52
CA ASP A 94 -5.12 -15.23 -0.76
C ASP A 94 -4.04 -15.40 0.32
N CYS A 95 -3.02 -14.53 0.34
CA CYS A 95 -1.93 -14.53 1.30
C CYS A 95 -1.47 -13.09 1.55
N ILE A 96 -2.23 -12.38 2.39
CA ILE A 96 -1.97 -10.99 2.74
C ILE A 96 -0.85 -10.93 3.78
N GLU A 97 0.20 -10.18 3.46
CA GLU A 97 1.33 -9.93 4.34
C GLU A 97 1.25 -8.51 4.92
N ALA A 98 1.41 -8.37 6.24
CA ALA A 98 1.45 -7.08 6.89
C ALA A 98 2.89 -6.55 6.97
N MET A 99 3.15 -5.41 6.33
CA MET A 99 4.42 -4.70 6.37
C MET A 99 4.33 -3.55 7.37
N PRO A 100 5.09 -3.55 8.48
CA PRO A 100 5.17 -2.43 9.40
C PRO A 100 5.73 -1.22 8.67
N TRP A 101 5.11 -0.05 8.88
CA TRP A 101 5.54 1.18 8.23
C TRP A 101 5.64 2.33 9.22
N ASP A 102 6.75 3.06 9.14
CA ASP A 102 6.94 4.27 9.92
C ASP A 102 6.59 5.51 9.09
N PHE A 103 5.48 6.16 9.40
CA PHE A 103 5.11 7.41 8.72
C PHE A 103 6.03 8.56 9.15
N GLY A 104 6.31 8.72 10.43
CA GLY A 104 7.23 9.75 10.93
C GLY A 104 6.78 11.18 10.62
N GLN A 105 5.48 11.46 10.50
CA GLN A 105 4.96 12.77 10.09
C GLN A 105 5.29 13.92 11.06
N PHE A 106 5.70 13.62 12.30
CA PHE A 106 6.08 14.63 13.30
C PHE A 106 7.59 14.79 13.48
N GLU A 107 8.41 14.13 12.66
CA GLU A 107 9.83 14.47 12.60
C GLU A 107 9.97 15.95 12.15
N GLU A 108 10.81 16.72 12.85
CA GLU A 108 10.85 18.19 12.76
C GLU A 108 10.99 18.69 11.31
N ASP A 109 11.88 18.07 10.54
CA ASP A 109 12.13 18.39 9.14
C ASP A 109 11.06 17.86 8.19
N VAL A 110 10.29 16.82 8.55
CA VAL A 110 9.23 16.27 7.68
C VAL A 110 8.08 17.25 7.52
N ILE A 111 7.69 17.95 8.59
CA ILE A 111 6.68 19.02 8.52
C ILE A 111 7.19 20.17 7.64
N ASP A 112 8.45 20.56 7.79
CA ASP A 112 9.03 21.66 7.01
C ASP A 112 9.17 21.29 5.53
N LEU A 113 9.54 20.05 5.23
CA LEU A 113 9.55 19.50 3.88
C LEU A 113 8.14 19.45 3.28
N SER A 114 7.12 19.09 4.07
CA SER A 114 5.71 19.06 3.65
C SER A 114 5.20 20.46 3.29
N LEU A 115 5.50 21.46 4.12
CA LEU A 115 5.16 22.85 3.85
C LEU A 115 5.95 23.42 2.67
N LYS A 116 7.24 23.08 2.55
CA LYS A 116 8.09 23.46 1.41
C LYS A 116 7.53 22.89 0.10
N LEU A 117 7.04 21.65 0.12
CA LEU A 117 6.38 21.04 -1.02
C LEU A 117 5.13 21.84 -1.43
N LEU A 118 4.27 22.17 -0.46
CA LEU A 118 3.07 22.98 -0.71
C LEU A 118 3.42 24.39 -1.23
N SER A 119 4.55 24.98 -0.79
CA SER A 119 5.02 26.32 -1.20
C SER A 119 5.38 26.47 -2.68
N VAL A 120 5.46 25.36 -3.43
CA VAL A 120 5.54 25.37 -4.90
C VAL A 120 4.28 26.00 -5.49
N ASN A 121 3.12 25.73 -4.88
CA ASN A 121 1.89 26.42 -5.20
C ASN A 121 1.90 27.83 -4.58
N LYS A 122 1.64 28.86 -5.39
CA LYS A 122 1.69 30.27 -4.99
C LYS A 122 0.35 30.83 -4.50
N GLN A 123 -0.73 30.06 -4.59
CA GLN A 123 -2.08 30.43 -4.15
C GLN A 123 -2.25 30.15 -2.65
N VAL A 124 -1.58 30.95 -1.81
CA VAL A 124 -1.54 30.77 -0.35
C VAL A 124 -2.95 30.92 0.26
N GLU A 125 -3.81 31.72 -0.35
CA GLU A 125 -5.21 31.92 0.00
C GLU A 125 -6.03 30.61 -0.05
N GLU A 126 -5.63 29.65 -0.87
CA GLU A 126 -6.31 28.34 -1.02
C GLU A 126 -5.78 27.28 -0.05
N TRP A 127 -4.76 27.57 0.75
CA TRP A 127 -4.16 26.58 1.67
C TRP A 127 -5.07 26.23 2.85
N GLY A 128 -6.15 26.99 3.04
CA GLY A 128 -7.24 26.65 3.96
C GLY A 128 -8.20 25.60 3.42
N ASP A 129 -8.23 25.35 2.10
CA ASP A 129 -9.08 24.35 1.48
C ASP A 129 -8.37 22.98 1.41
N PRO A 130 -8.83 21.95 2.17
CA PRO A 130 -8.23 20.63 2.12
C PRO A 130 -8.35 19.95 0.75
N VAL A 131 -9.35 20.30 -0.06
CA VAL A 131 -9.50 19.76 -1.42
C VAL A 131 -8.35 20.26 -2.28
N HIS A 132 -8.13 21.58 -2.30
CA HIS A 132 -7.01 22.20 -3.01
C HIS A 132 -5.65 21.68 -2.54
N VAL A 133 -5.44 21.58 -1.23
CA VAL A 133 -4.19 21.09 -0.63
C VAL A 133 -3.93 19.62 -1.01
N ALA A 134 -4.91 18.74 -0.85
CA ALA A 134 -4.73 17.32 -1.16
C ALA A 134 -4.50 17.09 -2.66
N HIS A 135 -5.22 17.81 -3.53
CA HIS A 135 -4.99 17.78 -4.98
C HIS A 135 -3.55 18.22 -5.32
N THR A 136 -3.12 19.39 -4.82
CA THR A 136 -1.79 19.94 -5.07
C THR A 136 -0.68 18.99 -4.63
N LEU A 137 -0.78 18.46 -3.41
CA LEU A 137 0.22 17.55 -2.87
C LEU A 137 0.24 16.21 -3.61
N GLY A 138 -0.92 15.68 -3.99
CA GLY A 138 -1.02 14.48 -4.82
C GLY A 138 -0.28 14.62 -6.15
N THR A 139 -0.53 15.72 -6.86
CA THR A 139 0.18 16.08 -8.10
C THR A 139 1.69 16.20 -7.88
N LEU A 140 2.12 16.97 -6.89
CA LEU A 140 3.55 17.23 -6.67
C LEU A 140 4.30 15.96 -6.26
N LEU A 141 3.72 15.12 -5.40
CA LEU A 141 4.33 13.86 -4.99
C LEU A 141 4.39 12.84 -6.13
N GLN A 142 3.38 12.81 -7.00
CA GLN A 142 3.43 11.99 -8.21
C GLN A 142 4.57 12.42 -9.14
N VAL A 143 4.72 13.73 -9.38
CA VAL A 143 5.82 14.27 -10.19
C VAL A 143 7.19 13.98 -9.56
N LEU A 144 7.30 14.06 -8.24
CA LEU A 144 8.54 13.70 -7.53
C LEU A 144 8.84 12.21 -7.66
N LYS A 145 7.85 11.33 -7.49
CA LYS A 145 8.00 9.89 -7.70
C LYS A 145 8.55 9.60 -9.10
N GLU A 146 7.96 10.18 -10.15
CA GLU A 146 8.38 9.95 -11.53
C GLU A 146 9.83 10.38 -11.81
N LYS A 147 10.32 11.41 -11.09
CA LYS A 147 11.69 11.91 -11.22
C LYS A 147 12.72 11.19 -10.35
N SER A 148 12.28 10.63 -9.22
CA SER A 148 13.19 10.14 -8.16
C SER A 148 13.18 8.63 -7.98
N VAL A 149 12.22 7.91 -8.57
CA VAL A 149 12.21 6.44 -8.56
C VAL A 149 13.20 5.90 -9.60
N LEU A 150 14.05 4.96 -9.17
CA LEU A 150 15.12 4.38 -9.97
C LEU A 150 14.65 3.12 -10.74
N PRO A 151 15.16 2.88 -11.96
CA PRO A 151 14.88 1.66 -12.70
C PRO A 151 15.37 0.41 -12.00
N THR A 152 14.64 -0.70 -12.14
CA THR A 152 14.97 -1.97 -11.46
C THR A 152 16.21 -2.68 -12.06
N SER A 153 16.62 -2.34 -13.29
CA SER A 153 17.67 -3.06 -14.05
C SER A 153 19.12 -2.64 -13.79
N GLN A 154 19.38 -1.64 -12.94
CA GLN A 154 20.75 -1.22 -12.64
C GLN A 154 21.42 -2.18 -11.65
N ILE A 155 22.62 -2.66 -12.00
CA ILE A 155 23.48 -3.43 -11.07
C ILE A 155 23.81 -2.52 -9.90
N GLN A 156 23.13 -2.75 -8.78
CA GLN A 156 23.32 -1.97 -7.56
C GLN A 156 24.70 -2.28 -6.99
N THR A 157 25.50 -1.25 -6.76
CA THR A 157 26.78 -1.39 -6.04
C THR A 157 26.53 -1.90 -4.62
N ALA A 158 27.51 -2.59 -4.01
CA ALA A 158 27.38 -3.07 -2.63
C ALA A 158 27.07 -1.95 -1.62
N GLN A 159 27.50 -0.72 -1.94
CA GLN A 159 27.27 0.48 -1.13
C GLN A 159 25.85 1.04 -1.30
N GLU A 160 25.29 0.99 -2.52
CA GLU A 160 23.86 1.28 -2.77
C GLU A 160 22.97 0.25 -2.08
N LYS A 161 23.28 -1.06 -2.19
CA LYS A 161 22.60 -2.12 -1.43
C LYS A 161 22.59 -1.84 0.06
N ALA A 162 23.70 -1.41 0.65
CA ALA A 162 23.76 -1.06 2.07
C ALA A 162 22.95 0.20 2.46
N LEU A 163 22.62 1.09 1.50
CA LEU A 163 21.81 2.30 1.71
C LEU A 163 20.32 2.07 1.40
N LEU A 164 20.00 1.10 0.54
CA LEU A 164 18.65 0.72 0.15
C LEU A 164 17.79 0.21 1.30
N TYR A 165 18.45 -0.35 2.30
CA TYR A 165 17.84 -1.05 3.42
C TYR A 165 17.96 -0.27 4.75
N LYS A 166 18.31 1.03 4.71
CA LYS A 166 18.18 1.90 5.88
C LYS A 166 16.75 2.40 6.05
N ARG A 167 16.21 2.20 7.27
CA ARG A 167 14.88 2.60 7.82
C ARG A 167 13.74 2.65 6.79
N ARG A 168 12.94 1.58 6.75
CA ARG A 168 11.65 1.59 6.05
C ARG A 168 10.69 2.56 6.73
N GLY A 169 10.42 3.67 6.04
CA GLY A 169 9.47 4.69 6.49
C GLY A 169 9.38 5.82 5.48
N SER A 170 8.38 6.67 5.64
CA SER A 170 8.13 7.75 4.70
C SER A 170 9.14 8.88 4.82
N ALA A 171 9.62 9.19 6.03
CA ALA A 171 10.52 10.32 6.25
C ALA A 171 11.86 10.21 5.46
N PRO A 172 12.61 9.08 5.50
CA PRO A 172 13.80 8.92 4.66
C PRO A 172 13.54 9.00 3.15
N ILE A 173 12.37 8.56 2.69
CA ILE A 173 11.99 8.59 1.26
C ILE A 173 11.66 10.03 0.85
N LEU A 174 10.87 10.75 1.65
CA LEU A 174 10.52 12.14 1.39
C LEU A 174 11.78 13.03 1.34
N ARG A 175 12.73 12.82 2.27
CA ARG A 175 14.04 13.49 2.24
C ARG A 175 14.80 13.18 0.94
N GLN A 176 14.83 11.91 0.52
CA GLN A 176 15.51 11.52 -0.72
C GLN A 176 14.91 12.22 -1.93
N TRP A 177 13.58 12.23 -2.06
CA TRP A 177 12.90 12.83 -3.21
C TRP A 177 13.07 14.34 -3.28
N LEU A 178 13.14 15.03 -2.13
CA LEU A 178 13.23 16.50 -2.10
C LEU A 178 14.65 17.06 -2.03
N THR A 179 15.60 16.31 -1.48
CA THR A 179 16.95 16.80 -1.19
C THR A 179 18.06 15.96 -1.82
N GLY A 180 17.74 14.77 -2.33
CA GLY A 180 18.72 13.78 -2.80
C GLY A 180 19.43 13.02 -1.68
N LEU A 181 19.09 13.29 -0.41
CA LEU A 181 19.65 12.63 0.77
C LEU A 181 18.57 11.81 1.48
N GLY A 182 18.80 10.51 1.68
CA GLY A 182 17.81 9.61 2.29
C GLY A 182 17.84 8.22 1.69
N ARG A 183 16.65 7.61 1.56
CA ARG A 183 16.48 6.24 1.06
C ARG A 183 15.95 6.25 -0.40
N PRO A 184 16.68 5.70 -1.37
CA PRO A 184 16.20 5.54 -2.74
C PRO A 184 15.07 4.50 -2.87
N VAL A 185 14.22 4.67 -3.88
CA VAL A 185 13.08 3.79 -4.18
C VAL A 185 13.19 3.32 -5.62
N TYR A 186 12.92 2.03 -5.86
CA TYR A 186 12.98 1.40 -7.18
C TYR A 186 11.57 1.19 -7.72
N GLU A 187 11.42 1.01 -9.03
CA GLU A 187 10.11 0.78 -9.65
C GLU A 187 9.33 -0.38 -9.01
N SER A 188 10.02 -1.46 -8.62
CA SER A 188 9.46 -2.61 -7.88
C SER A 188 8.89 -2.25 -6.51
N GLN A 189 9.20 -1.07 -5.98
CA GLN A 189 8.75 -0.54 -4.70
C GLN A 189 7.95 0.76 -4.83
N ALA A 190 7.60 1.17 -6.05
CA ALA A 190 6.95 2.45 -6.31
C ALA A 190 5.55 2.61 -5.67
N TRP A 191 4.99 1.53 -5.11
CA TRP A 191 3.79 1.52 -4.27
C TRP A 191 3.97 2.31 -2.96
N VAL A 192 5.21 2.54 -2.49
CA VAL A 192 5.48 3.34 -1.26
C VAL A 192 5.00 4.79 -1.35
N LEU A 193 4.70 5.30 -2.55
CA LEU A 193 4.11 6.62 -2.75
C LEU A 193 2.86 6.82 -1.87
N ALA A 194 1.99 5.81 -1.78
CA ALA A 194 0.77 5.94 -0.97
C ALA A 194 1.10 6.23 0.51
N ALA A 195 2.17 5.63 1.03
CA ALA A 195 2.57 5.84 2.42
C ALA A 195 3.22 7.23 2.63
N VAL A 196 4.02 7.69 1.66
CA VAL A 196 4.61 9.04 1.68
C VAL A 196 3.52 10.11 1.61
N THR A 197 2.55 9.95 0.69
CA THR A 197 1.41 10.86 0.58
C THR A 197 0.57 10.88 1.85
N CYS A 198 0.27 9.71 2.42
CA CYS A 198 -0.41 9.60 3.71
C CYS A 198 0.34 10.37 4.82
N THR A 199 1.68 10.30 4.84
CA THR A 199 2.52 11.00 5.83
C THR A 199 2.39 12.51 5.72
N VAL A 200 2.51 13.05 4.51
CA VAL A 200 2.43 14.49 4.24
C VAL A 200 1.04 15.01 4.62
N LEU A 201 -0.02 14.30 4.23
CA LEU A 201 -1.40 14.67 4.57
C LEU A 201 -1.64 14.66 6.09
N ARG A 202 -1.21 13.60 6.78
CA ARG A 202 -1.30 13.50 8.25
C ARG A 202 -0.53 14.61 8.95
N GLY A 203 0.68 14.92 8.47
CA GLY A 203 1.52 15.99 8.99
C GLY A 203 0.83 17.36 8.92
N LEU A 204 0.09 17.63 7.84
CA LEU A 204 -0.71 18.85 7.67
C LEU A 204 -2.08 18.79 8.35
N GLY A 205 -2.41 17.69 9.05
CA GLY A 205 -3.64 17.53 9.80
C GLY A 205 -4.84 17.05 8.99
N ILE A 206 -4.65 16.61 7.74
CA ILE A 206 -5.70 15.96 6.94
C ILE A 206 -5.73 14.46 7.31
N PRO A 207 -6.84 13.92 7.85
CA PRO A 207 -6.90 12.50 8.18
C PRO A 207 -6.74 11.66 6.92
N ALA A 208 -5.79 10.72 6.94
CA ALA A 208 -5.45 9.92 5.78
C ALA A 208 -5.12 8.47 6.15
N ARG A 209 -5.33 7.54 5.21
CA ARG A 209 -4.95 6.13 5.36
C ARG A 209 -4.46 5.54 4.04
N VAL A 210 -3.63 4.50 4.17
CA VAL A 210 -3.18 3.70 3.03
C VAL A 210 -4.17 2.56 2.81
N VAL A 211 -4.57 2.36 1.56
CA VAL A 211 -5.46 1.28 1.13
C VAL A 211 -4.71 0.41 0.13
N THR A 212 -4.87 -0.91 0.22
CA THR A 212 -4.33 -1.87 -0.73
C THR A 212 -5.46 -2.60 -1.43
N THR A 213 -5.53 -2.51 -2.75
CA THR A 213 -6.47 -3.24 -3.59
C THR A 213 -5.74 -4.43 -4.21
N PHE A 214 -6.10 -5.66 -3.86
CA PHE A 214 -5.53 -6.85 -4.50
C PHE A 214 -6.23 -7.18 -5.81
N THR A 215 -5.50 -7.76 -6.75
CA THR A 215 -5.96 -8.09 -8.11
C THR A 215 -6.60 -6.86 -8.76
N SER A 216 -5.80 -5.83 -9.04
CA SER A 216 -6.32 -4.54 -9.50
C SER A 216 -6.06 -4.33 -10.98
N ALA A 217 -7.10 -4.01 -11.75
CA ALA A 217 -6.95 -3.66 -13.15
C ALA A 217 -6.40 -2.23 -13.30
N GLN A 218 -5.26 -2.06 -13.96
CA GLN A 218 -4.57 -0.78 -14.09
C GLN A 218 -4.29 -0.46 -15.55
N GLY A 219 -4.26 0.83 -15.88
CA GLY A 219 -3.99 1.31 -17.25
C GLY A 219 -5.09 0.97 -18.27
N THR A 220 -6.33 0.75 -17.81
CA THR A 220 -7.44 0.31 -18.69
C THR A 220 -8.12 1.45 -19.45
N GLY A 221 -7.80 2.72 -19.13
CA GLY A 221 -8.57 3.88 -19.61
C GLY A 221 -10.07 3.76 -19.29
N GLY A 222 -10.37 3.16 -18.14
CA GLY A 222 -11.71 2.92 -17.64
C GLY A 222 -12.41 1.71 -18.26
N SER A 223 -11.73 0.95 -19.13
CA SER A 223 -12.29 -0.27 -19.71
C SER A 223 -12.57 -1.32 -18.64
N LEU A 224 -13.72 -1.98 -18.76
CA LEU A 224 -14.13 -3.08 -17.88
C LEU A 224 -13.63 -4.44 -18.38
N LEU A 225 -12.80 -4.44 -19.40
CA LEU A 225 -12.09 -5.61 -19.91
C LEU A 225 -10.60 -5.34 -19.90
N VAL A 226 -9.83 -6.32 -19.42
CA VAL A 226 -8.37 -6.36 -19.51
C VAL A 226 -7.98 -7.61 -20.28
N ASP A 227 -7.11 -7.47 -21.26
CA ASP A 227 -6.62 -8.59 -22.05
C ASP A 227 -5.22 -9.01 -21.57
N GLU A 228 -5.07 -10.28 -21.23
CA GLU A 228 -3.76 -10.90 -20.97
C GLU A 228 -3.41 -11.89 -22.09
N PHE A 229 -2.14 -11.93 -22.46
CA PHE A 229 -1.64 -12.65 -23.63
C PHE A 229 -0.58 -13.67 -23.20
N TYR A 230 -0.80 -14.93 -23.52
CA TYR A 230 0.08 -16.04 -23.14
C TYR A 230 0.50 -16.86 -24.36
N SER A 231 1.73 -17.37 -24.35
CA SER A 231 2.20 -18.30 -25.37
C SER A 231 1.53 -19.68 -25.23
N LYS A 232 1.78 -20.58 -26.20
CA LYS A 232 1.34 -21.99 -26.14
C LYS A 232 1.92 -22.76 -24.93
N GLU A 233 3.02 -22.28 -24.36
CA GLU A 233 3.62 -22.78 -23.12
C GLU A 233 2.96 -22.23 -21.85
N GLY A 234 1.96 -21.35 -21.98
CA GLY A 234 1.34 -20.66 -20.84
C GLY A 234 2.18 -19.53 -20.26
N LEU A 235 3.21 -19.05 -20.95
CA LEU A 235 4.08 -17.97 -20.46
C LEU A 235 3.57 -16.61 -20.95
N GLN A 236 3.52 -15.62 -20.06
CA GLN A 236 3.13 -14.27 -20.41
C GLN A 236 4.25 -13.60 -21.19
N ASN A 237 3.99 -13.25 -22.45
CA ASN A 237 4.96 -12.64 -23.37
C ASN A 237 4.41 -11.31 -23.91
N GLY A 238 4.44 -10.27 -23.08
CA GLY A 238 4.10 -8.90 -23.50
C GLY A 238 3.07 -8.20 -22.62
N GLU A 239 2.92 -6.89 -22.85
CA GLU A 239 1.86 -6.07 -22.22
C GLU A 239 0.70 -5.92 -23.19
N GLY A 240 -0.53 -6.14 -22.71
CA GLY A 240 -1.73 -5.87 -23.50
C GLY A 240 -1.96 -4.37 -23.68
N GLN A 241 -2.60 -3.98 -24.79
CA GLN A 241 -2.93 -2.56 -25.04
C GLN A 241 -4.11 -2.05 -24.18
N ARG A 242 -4.82 -2.93 -23.48
CA ARG A 242 -6.01 -2.62 -22.65
C ARG A 242 -5.73 -2.61 -21.14
N GLY A 243 -4.48 -2.40 -20.75
CA GLY A 243 -4.06 -2.39 -19.35
C GLY A 243 -3.58 -3.76 -18.86
N ARG A 244 -3.40 -3.89 -17.55
CA ARG A 244 -2.85 -5.08 -16.89
C ARG A 244 -3.47 -5.31 -15.51
N ILE A 245 -3.55 -6.57 -15.10
CA ILE A 245 -3.87 -6.94 -13.72
C ILE A 245 -2.63 -6.88 -12.84
N TRP A 246 -2.62 -5.93 -11.91
CA TRP A 246 -1.61 -5.83 -10.85
C TRP A 246 -1.97 -6.81 -9.73
N ILE A 247 -0.97 -7.43 -9.12
CA ILE A 247 -1.14 -8.31 -7.95
C ILE A 247 -1.75 -7.53 -6.79
N PHE A 248 -1.23 -6.34 -6.54
CA PHE A 248 -1.84 -5.36 -5.66
C PHE A 248 -1.53 -3.94 -6.13
N GLN A 249 -2.38 -3.00 -5.73
CA GLN A 249 -2.15 -1.58 -5.91
C GLN A 249 -2.43 -0.84 -4.61
N THR A 250 -1.54 0.06 -4.22
CA THR A 250 -1.71 0.90 -3.02
C THR A 250 -2.19 2.28 -3.40
N SER A 251 -3.14 2.83 -2.66
CA SER A 251 -3.64 4.20 -2.80
C SER A 251 -3.71 4.92 -1.46
N THR A 252 -3.85 6.24 -1.50
CA THR A 252 -4.10 7.06 -0.30
C THR A 252 -5.54 7.53 -0.33
N GLU A 253 -6.26 7.27 0.76
CA GLU A 253 -7.54 7.93 1.02
C GLU A 253 -7.34 9.05 2.04
N CYS A 254 -8.06 10.16 1.85
CA CYS A 254 -8.11 11.28 2.80
C CYS A 254 -9.55 11.68 3.12
N TRP A 255 -9.78 12.15 4.34
CA TRP A 255 -11.11 12.49 4.84
C TRP A 255 -11.36 13.99 4.72
N MET A 256 -12.44 14.37 4.03
CA MET A 256 -12.87 15.77 3.94
C MET A 256 -14.34 15.90 3.51
N LYS A 257 -14.93 17.07 3.78
CA LYS A 257 -16.18 17.53 3.16
C LYS A 257 -15.94 17.89 1.69
N ARG A 258 -16.96 17.71 0.87
CA ARG A 258 -17.01 18.03 -0.56
C ARG A 258 -18.22 18.92 -0.88
N PRO A 259 -18.27 20.16 -0.37
CA PRO A 259 -19.42 21.06 -0.55
C PRO A 259 -19.68 21.43 -2.02
N ALA A 260 -18.66 21.33 -2.89
CA ALA A 260 -18.78 21.53 -4.33
C ALA A 260 -19.46 20.34 -5.05
N LEU A 261 -19.63 19.19 -4.40
CA LEU A 261 -20.28 18.01 -4.97
C LEU A 261 -21.72 17.86 -4.44
N PRO A 262 -22.58 17.09 -5.12
CA PRO A 262 -23.90 16.75 -4.58
C PRO A 262 -23.82 16.09 -3.20
N GLN A 263 -24.88 16.24 -2.41
CA GLN A 263 -24.95 15.67 -1.07
C GLN A 263 -24.64 14.17 -1.06
N GLY A 264 -23.77 13.76 -0.13
CA GLY A 264 -23.43 12.35 0.11
C GLY A 264 -22.07 11.90 -0.42
N TYR A 265 -21.27 12.80 -0.99
CA TYR A 265 -19.88 12.53 -1.43
C TYR A 265 -18.80 13.02 -0.45
N ASP A 266 -19.19 13.48 0.73
CA ASP A 266 -18.28 13.73 1.84
C ASP A 266 -17.62 12.43 2.33
N GLY A 267 -16.53 12.57 3.08
CA GLY A 267 -15.84 11.47 3.74
C GLY A 267 -14.56 11.08 3.01
N TRP A 268 -14.33 9.78 2.81
CA TRP A 268 -13.11 9.27 2.18
C TRP A 268 -13.03 9.58 0.68
N GLN A 269 -11.94 10.24 0.30
CA GLN A 269 -11.58 10.62 -1.06
C GLN A 269 -10.27 9.92 -1.44
N ILE A 270 -10.25 9.25 -2.58
CA ILE A 270 -9.09 8.58 -3.14
C ILE A 270 -8.27 9.63 -3.89
N LEU A 271 -6.98 9.75 -3.58
CA LEU A 271 -6.04 10.48 -4.43
C LEU A 271 -5.65 9.61 -5.61
N HIS A 272 -6.04 10.03 -6.82
CA HIS A 272 -5.79 9.30 -8.05
C HIS A 272 -4.98 10.16 -9.03
N PRO A 273 -3.79 9.73 -9.47
CA PRO A 273 -3.07 10.40 -10.54
C PRO A 273 -3.86 10.32 -11.85
N SER A 274 -4.12 11.47 -12.47
CA SER A 274 -4.79 11.55 -13.76
C SER A 274 -3.75 11.43 -14.88
N ALA A 275 -4.09 10.75 -15.99
CA ALA A 275 -3.18 10.66 -17.13
C ALA A 275 -2.82 12.07 -17.65
N PRO A 276 -1.56 12.35 -18.01
CA PRO A 276 -1.18 13.66 -18.48
C PRO A 276 -2.01 14.02 -19.71
N SER A 277 -2.82 15.07 -19.64
CA SER A 277 -3.34 15.69 -20.85
C SER A 277 -2.12 16.17 -21.64
N GLY A 278 -2.03 15.91 -22.95
CA GLY A 278 -0.83 16.12 -23.77
C GLY A 278 -0.30 17.57 -23.89
N VAL A 279 -0.75 18.47 -23.02
CA VAL A 279 -0.22 19.81 -22.79
C VAL A 279 0.70 19.76 -21.58
N ARG A 280 1.76 20.57 -21.53
CA ARG A 280 2.78 20.63 -20.47
C ARG A 280 2.24 21.10 -19.09
N VAL A 281 1.11 20.57 -18.65
CA VAL A 281 0.54 20.74 -17.31
C VAL A 281 1.24 19.72 -16.40
N LEU A 282 1.65 20.12 -15.19
CA LEU A 282 2.08 19.16 -14.18
C LEU A 282 0.98 18.10 -14.01
N GLY A 283 1.34 16.81 -13.91
CA GLY A 283 0.36 15.72 -13.83
C GLY A 283 -0.74 16.00 -12.81
N GLU A 284 -1.99 16.03 -13.26
CA GLU A 284 -3.15 16.34 -12.40
C GLU A 284 -3.45 15.15 -11.47
N CYS A 285 -4.02 15.43 -10.29
CA CYS A 285 -4.40 14.39 -9.33
C CYS A 285 -5.85 14.59 -8.89
N ASP A 286 -6.73 13.72 -9.34
CA ASP A 286 -8.14 13.73 -8.97
C ASP A 286 -8.36 13.31 -7.51
N LEU A 287 -9.31 13.98 -6.84
CA LEU A 287 -9.88 13.57 -5.56
C LEU A 287 -11.24 12.92 -5.78
N VAL A 288 -11.24 11.58 -5.77
CA VAL A 288 -12.41 10.78 -6.14
C VAL A 288 -13.13 10.26 -4.89
N PRO A 289 -14.40 10.60 -4.67
CA PRO A 289 -15.15 10.04 -3.54
C PRO A 289 -15.26 8.51 -3.66
N VAL A 290 -14.94 7.78 -2.60
CA VAL A 290 -15.06 6.31 -2.56
C VAL A 290 -16.49 5.86 -2.92
N ARG A 291 -17.49 6.60 -2.42
CA ARG A 291 -18.90 6.36 -2.75
C ARG A 291 -19.21 6.52 -4.25
N ALA A 292 -18.56 7.45 -4.95
CA ALA A 292 -18.77 7.64 -6.39
C ALA A 292 -18.28 6.43 -7.18
N VAL A 293 -17.19 5.79 -6.73
CA VAL A 293 -16.71 4.50 -7.26
C VAL A 293 -17.76 3.43 -6.98
N LYS A 294 -18.18 3.21 -5.72
CA LYS A 294 -19.19 2.20 -5.39
C LYS A 294 -20.49 2.31 -6.18
N GLU A 295 -20.95 3.54 -6.38
CA GLU A 295 -22.16 3.81 -7.13
C GLU A 295 -21.92 3.87 -8.64
N GLY A 296 -20.70 3.85 -9.16
CA GLY A 296 -20.42 4.00 -10.59
C GLY A 296 -20.91 5.35 -11.14
N THR A 297 -20.74 6.44 -10.40
CA THR A 297 -21.14 7.81 -10.80
C THR A 297 -20.09 8.42 -11.74
N VAL A 298 -19.96 7.85 -12.94
CA VAL A 298 -18.94 8.21 -13.94
C VAL A 298 -18.99 9.66 -14.42
N GLY A 299 -20.11 10.37 -14.21
CA GLY A 299 -20.27 11.77 -14.60
C GLY A 299 -19.63 12.78 -13.63
N LEU A 300 -19.08 12.34 -12.49
CA LEU A 300 -18.50 13.23 -11.47
C LEU A 300 -17.10 13.72 -11.86
N THR A 301 -16.22 12.79 -12.25
CA THR A 301 -14.88 13.04 -12.79
C THR A 301 -14.48 11.83 -13.64
N PRO A 302 -13.70 11.98 -14.73
CA PRO A 302 -13.20 10.87 -15.53
C PRO A 302 -12.53 9.77 -14.69
N ALA A 303 -11.80 10.15 -13.62
CA ALA A 303 -11.11 9.20 -12.74
C ALA A 303 -12.03 8.22 -12.01
N VAL A 304 -13.33 8.53 -11.83
CA VAL A 304 -14.29 7.55 -11.27
C VAL A 304 -14.30 6.29 -12.11
N LEU A 305 -14.27 6.43 -13.43
CA LEU A 305 -14.36 5.30 -14.34
C LEU A 305 -13.10 4.44 -14.32
N ASP A 306 -11.93 5.05 -14.21
CA ASP A 306 -10.65 4.36 -14.09
C ASP A 306 -10.57 3.54 -12.80
N ILE A 307 -10.92 4.14 -11.66
CA ILE A 307 -10.94 3.42 -10.37
C ILE A 307 -12.06 2.37 -10.35
N PHE A 308 -13.23 2.67 -10.92
CA PHE A 308 -14.31 1.69 -11.04
C PHE A 308 -13.88 0.45 -11.83
N ALA A 309 -13.19 0.65 -12.95
CA ALA A 309 -12.61 -0.44 -13.72
C ALA A 309 -11.56 -1.22 -12.91
N SER A 310 -10.73 -0.53 -12.12
CA SER A 310 -9.69 -1.17 -11.32
C SER A 310 -10.18 -2.21 -10.31
N VAL A 311 -11.46 -2.16 -9.95
CA VAL A 311 -12.09 -3.08 -8.98
C VAL A 311 -13.27 -3.88 -9.56
N ASN A 312 -13.66 -3.67 -10.83
CA ASN A 312 -14.78 -4.40 -11.46
C ASN A 312 -14.44 -4.97 -12.85
N ALA A 313 -13.25 -4.72 -13.40
CA ALA A 313 -12.91 -5.24 -14.71
C ALA A 313 -12.83 -6.77 -14.71
N SER A 314 -13.20 -7.37 -15.84
CA SER A 314 -13.00 -8.79 -16.10
C SER A 314 -11.73 -8.99 -16.92
N CYS A 315 -10.94 -10.00 -16.56
CA CYS A 315 -9.77 -10.40 -17.33
C CYS A 315 -10.18 -11.39 -18.44
N VAL A 316 -9.79 -11.10 -19.67
CA VAL A 316 -9.93 -11.99 -20.83
C VAL A 316 -8.54 -12.51 -21.18
N VAL A 317 -8.42 -13.83 -21.33
CA VAL A 317 -7.13 -14.46 -21.59
C VAL A 317 -7.07 -14.96 -23.02
N TRP A 318 -6.01 -14.56 -23.72
CA TRP A 318 -5.73 -14.89 -25.11
C TRP A 318 -4.46 -15.73 -25.21
N LYS A 319 -4.51 -16.77 -26.04
CA LYS A 319 -3.35 -17.54 -26.47
C LYS A 319 -2.81 -16.94 -27.76
N CYS A 320 -1.52 -16.60 -27.75
CA CYS A 320 -0.78 -16.11 -28.90
C CYS A 320 -0.12 -17.28 -29.62
N ARG A 321 -0.46 -17.46 -30.90
CA ARG A 321 0.24 -18.38 -31.79
C ARG A 321 1.53 -17.75 -32.33
N GLU A 322 2.43 -18.60 -32.83
CA GLU A 322 3.72 -18.15 -33.40
C GLU A 322 3.55 -17.27 -34.65
N ASP A 323 2.43 -17.43 -35.36
CA ASP A 323 2.04 -16.61 -36.52
C ASP A 323 1.41 -15.26 -36.13
N GLY A 324 1.28 -14.97 -34.83
CA GLY A 324 0.66 -13.77 -34.31
C GLY A 324 -0.87 -13.83 -34.17
N THR A 325 -1.51 -14.95 -34.54
CA THR A 325 -2.96 -15.14 -34.39
C THR A 325 -3.33 -15.26 -32.90
N LEU A 326 -4.43 -14.62 -32.52
CA LEU A 326 -4.97 -14.64 -31.16
C LEU A 326 -6.14 -15.62 -31.04
N GLU A 327 -6.04 -16.55 -30.10
CA GLU A 327 -7.11 -17.49 -29.77
C GLU A 327 -7.68 -17.19 -28.40
N LEU A 328 -9.00 -17.06 -28.31
CA LEU A 328 -9.66 -16.89 -27.03
C LEU A 328 -9.55 -18.19 -26.21
N THR A 329 -9.26 -18.06 -24.92
CA THR A 329 -9.19 -19.20 -24.01
C THR A 329 -10.43 -19.28 -23.12
N GLU A 330 -10.86 -20.50 -22.82
CA GLU A 330 -11.83 -20.76 -21.76
C GLU A 330 -11.08 -20.64 -20.42
N SER A 331 -11.33 -19.57 -19.69
CA SER A 331 -10.63 -19.27 -18.43
C SER A 331 -11.62 -18.95 -17.31
N ASN A 332 -11.26 -19.35 -16.09
CA ASN A 332 -11.99 -18.91 -14.91
C ASN A 332 -11.89 -17.37 -14.82
N THR A 333 -13.02 -16.71 -14.65
CA THR A 333 -13.05 -15.24 -14.59
C THR A 333 -12.25 -14.76 -13.38
N LYS A 334 -11.10 -14.13 -13.62
CA LYS A 334 -10.33 -13.47 -12.56
C LYS A 334 -11.06 -12.17 -12.18
N TYR A 335 -11.70 -12.17 -11.02
CA TYR A 335 -12.40 -11.00 -10.50
C TYR A 335 -11.40 -9.98 -9.95
N CYS A 336 -11.55 -8.72 -10.37
CA CYS A 336 -10.71 -7.63 -9.87
C CYS A 336 -11.22 -7.06 -8.54
N GLY A 337 -10.33 -6.47 -7.75
CA GLY A 337 -10.67 -5.64 -6.59
C GLY A 337 -11.19 -6.42 -5.39
N ASN A 338 -10.65 -7.61 -5.12
CA ASN A 338 -10.96 -8.39 -3.93
C ASN A 338 -10.05 -8.01 -2.76
N ASN A 339 -10.54 -8.19 -1.53
CA ASN A 339 -9.82 -7.93 -0.28
C ASN A 339 -9.20 -6.52 -0.20
N ILE A 340 -9.94 -5.48 -0.58
CA ILE A 340 -9.47 -4.10 -0.45
C ILE A 340 -9.23 -3.80 1.02
N SER A 341 -7.97 -3.56 1.38
CA SER A 341 -7.49 -3.69 2.76
C SER A 341 -6.92 -2.38 3.31
N THR A 342 -7.19 -2.09 4.58
CA THR A 342 -6.54 -1.02 5.33
C THR A 342 -6.31 -1.43 6.78
N LYS A 343 -5.56 -0.63 7.55
CA LYS A 343 -5.28 -0.94 8.96
C LYS A 343 -6.50 -0.61 9.81
N VAL A 344 -6.93 -1.54 10.66
CA VAL A 344 -8.03 -1.33 11.62
C VAL A 344 -7.67 -0.21 12.60
N VAL A 345 -8.66 0.63 12.94
CA VAL A 345 -8.55 1.66 13.97
C VAL A 345 -8.13 1.07 15.31
N ALA A 346 -7.07 1.60 15.90
CA ALA A 346 -6.56 1.20 17.23
C ALA A 346 -6.17 -0.28 17.37
N SER A 347 -6.00 -1.02 16.27
CA SER A 347 -5.44 -2.38 16.31
C SER A 347 -4.49 -2.63 15.14
N ASP A 348 -3.69 -3.70 15.28
CA ASP A 348 -2.68 -4.12 14.31
C ASP A 348 -3.19 -5.24 13.40
N ARG A 349 -4.46 -5.12 12.98
CA ARG A 349 -5.16 -6.08 12.11
C ARG A 349 -5.49 -5.46 10.77
N CYS A 350 -5.66 -6.34 9.78
CA CYS A 350 -6.19 -5.99 8.47
C CYS A 350 -7.72 -5.80 8.54
N GLU A 351 -8.21 -4.69 7.98
CA GLU A 351 -9.63 -4.40 7.78
C GLU A 351 -9.97 -4.55 6.30
N ASP A 352 -10.94 -5.42 5.99
CA ASP A 352 -11.52 -5.48 4.65
C ASP A 352 -12.58 -4.37 4.49
N ILE A 353 -12.33 -3.50 3.52
CA ILE A 353 -13.17 -2.37 3.14
C ILE A 353 -13.74 -2.52 1.71
N THR A 354 -13.71 -3.72 1.11
CA THR A 354 -14.20 -4.00 -0.25
C THR A 354 -15.64 -3.53 -0.46
N GLN A 355 -16.50 -3.70 0.54
CA GLN A 355 -17.89 -3.24 0.56
C GLN A 355 -18.05 -1.73 0.40
N ASN A 356 -17.00 -0.93 0.63
CA ASN A 356 -17.04 0.51 0.42
C ASN A 356 -16.82 0.90 -1.04
N TYR A 357 -16.25 0.00 -1.85
CA TYR A 357 -15.87 0.23 -3.24
C TYR A 357 -16.75 -0.49 -4.26
N LYS A 358 -17.31 -1.66 -3.90
CA LYS A 358 -18.22 -2.42 -4.77
C LYS A 358 -19.28 -3.15 -3.98
N TYR A 359 -20.34 -3.56 -4.66
CA TYR A 359 -21.37 -4.43 -4.11
C TYR A 359 -20.91 -5.90 -4.20
N PRO A 360 -21.43 -6.81 -3.35
CA PRO A 360 -21.10 -8.23 -3.44
C PRO A 360 -21.36 -8.79 -4.83
N GLU A 361 -20.45 -9.63 -5.29
CA GLU A 361 -20.49 -10.24 -6.62
C GLU A 361 -21.74 -11.13 -6.78
N GLY A 362 -22.34 -11.10 -7.96
CA GLY A 362 -23.60 -11.75 -8.28
C GLY A 362 -24.84 -11.03 -7.73
N SER A 363 -24.69 -10.01 -6.88
CA SER A 363 -25.84 -9.35 -6.26
C SER A 363 -26.65 -8.51 -7.26
N PRO A 364 -27.97 -8.34 -7.05
CA PRO A 364 -28.79 -7.48 -7.91
C PRO A 364 -28.30 -6.03 -7.98
N LYS A 365 -27.69 -5.54 -6.89
CA LYS A 365 -27.15 -4.18 -6.81
C LYS A 365 -25.89 -4.00 -7.67
N GLU A 366 -24.98 -4.98 -7.62
CA GLU A 366 -23.81 -4.99 -8.49
C GLU A 366 -24.22 -4.96 -9.97
N LYS A 367 -25.09 -5.89 -10.40
CA LYS A 367 -25.60 -5.94 -11.78
C LYS A 367 -26.19 -4.60 -12.22
N LYS A 368 -27.01 -3.98 -11.36
CA LYS A 368 -27.60 -2.66 -11.63
C LYS A 368 -26.56 -1.55 -11.80
N VAL A 369 -25.50 -1.56 -10.99
CA VAL A 369 -24.41 -0.56 -11.10
C VAL A 369 -23.58 -0.78 -12.37
N LEU A 370 -23.21 -2.02 -12.67
CA LEU A 370 -22.49 -2.37 -13.91
C LEU A 370 -23.28 -1.96 -15.15
N GLU A 371 -24.57 -2.32 -15.22
CA GLU A 371 -25.45 -1.90 -16.30
C GLU A 371 -25.56 -0.38 -16.45
N LYS A 372 -25.61 0.34 -15.32
CA LYS A 372 -25.64 1.81 -15.32
C LYS A 372 -24.36 2.39 -15.93
N VAL A 373 -23.19 1.88 -15.52
CA VAL A 373 -21.89 2.31 -16.05
C VAL A 373 -21.78 1.99 -17.55
N TRP A 374 -22.21 0.80 -17.98
CA TRP A 374 -22.26 0.43 -19.40
C TRP A 374 -23.17 1.33 -20.23
N LYS A 375 -24.39 1.61 -19.75
CA LYS A 375 -25.33 2.52 -20.44
C LYS A 375 -24.73 3.92 -20.60
N ASN A 376 -24.05 4.43 -19.58
CA ASN A 376 -23.39 5.73 -19.65
C ASN A 376 -22.22 5.74 -20.65
N ARG A 377 -21.42 4.67 -20.72
CA ARG A 377 -20.34 4.53 -21.71
C ARG A 377 -20.87 4.53 -23.15
N ARG A 378 -21.93 3.76 -23.43
CA ARG A 378 -22.54 3.69 -24.78
C ARG A 378 -23.01 5.06 -25.28
N LYS A 379 -23.54 5.91 -24.40
CA LYS A 379 -24.01 7.26 -24.76
C LYS A 379 -22.89 8.21 -25.21
N HIS A 380 -21.65 7.99 -24.77
CA HIS A 380 -20.51 8.87 -25.04
C HIS A 380 -19.60 8.37 -26.17
N GLY A 381 -20.05 7.42 -26.99
CA GLY A 381 -19.37 7.02 -28.23
C GLY A 381 -18.03 6.29 -28.06
N LYS A 382 -17.59 6.00 -26.83
CA LYS A 382 -16.35 5.27 -26.54
C LYS A 382 -16.66 3.79 -26.26
N VAL A 383 -16.43 2.96 -27.29
CA VAL A 383 -16.10 1.50 -27.26
C VAL A 383 -17.23 0.46 -27.50
N ARG A 384 -16.84 -0.59 -28.26
CA ARG A 384 -17.56 -1.83 -28.69
C ARG A 384 -17.46 -3.00 -27.68
N ASP A 385 -17.11 -2.75 -26.43
CA ASP A 385 -16.85 -3.81 -25.43
C ASP A 385 -18.18 -4.24 -24.81
N VAL A 386 -18.84 -5.20 -25.46
CA VAL A 386 -20.23 -5.52 -25.16
C VAL A 386 -20.35 -6.44 -23.93
N TYR A 387 -19.47 -7.42 -23.77
CA TYR A 387 -19.29 -8.30 -22.60
C TYR A 387 -17.94 -9.03 -22.79
N PRO A 388 -17.33 -9.65 -21.76
CA PRO A 388 -16.24 -10.59 -22.02
C PRO A 388 -16.74 -11.64 -23.01
N PRO A 389 -16.00 -11.91 -24.10
CA PRO A 389 -16.41 -12.93 -25.06
C PRO A 389 -16.47 -14.28 -24.34
N SER A 390 -17.53 -15.04 -24.57
CA SER A 390 -17.67 -16.39 -24.05
C SER A 390 -17.57 -17.38 -25.20
N LEU A 391 -16.91 -18.51 -24.93
CA LEU A 391 -16.87 -19.63 -25.84
C LEU A 391 -18.10 -20.51 -25.55
N GLU A 392 -19.10 -20.48 -26.41
CA GLU A 392 -20.12 -21.53 -26.44
C GLU A 392 -19.57 -22.70 -27.26
N THR A 393 -18.90 -23.63 -26.60
CA THR A 393 -18.33 -24.81 -27.25
C THR A 393 -19.24 -26.01 -27.05
N GLY A 394 -19.63 -26.66 -28.15
CA GLY A 394 -20.32 -27.96 -28.12
C GLY A 394 -19.42 -29.13 -27.70
N ASP A 395 -18.20 -28.84 -27.23
CA ASP A 395 -17.17 -29.80 -26.84
C ASP A 395 -16.44 -29.38 -25.55
N PRO A 396 -17.13 -29.27 -24.40
CA PRO A 396 -16.59 -28.67 -23.17
C PRO A 396 -15.47 -29.49 -22.54
N LEU A 397 -14.52 -28.83 -21.87
CA LEU A 397 -13.49 -29.46 -21.03
C LEU A 397 -13.30 -28.60 -19.78
N HIS A 398 -13.72 -29.08 -18.61
CA HIS A 398 -13.52 -28.31 -17.39
C HIS A 398 -12.08 -28.45 -16.89
N PHE A 399 -11.51 -27.33 -16.47
CA PHE A 399 -10.09 -27.19 -16.20
C PHE A 399 -9.87 -26.37 -14.92
N PHE A 400 -9.12 -26.91 -13.97
CA PHE A 400 -8.84 -26.23 -12.71
C PHE A 400 -7.39 -26.47 -12.27
N LEU A 401 -6.70 -25.40 -11.90
CA LEU A 401 -5.36 -25.43 -11.30
C LEU A 401 -5.47 -25.31 -9.78
N GLU A 402 -5.03 -26.35 -9.07
CA GLU A 402 -4.87 -26.35 -7.63
C GLU A 402 -3.38 -26.11 -7.28
N ALA A 403 -3.12 -25.00 -6.61
CA ALA A 403 -1.79 -24.62 -6.12
C ALA A 403 -1.92 -23.87 -4.78
N PRO A 404 -0.90 -23.91 -3.91
CA PRO A 404 -0.94 -23.19 -2.65
C PRO A 404 -0.96 -21.68 -2.86
N SER A 405 -1.53 -20.92 -1.90
CA SER A 405 -1.52 -19.45 -1.95
C SER A 405 -0.14 -18.85 -1.63
N SER A 406 0.72 -19.63 -0.97
CA SER A 406 2.06 -19.24 -0.61
C SER A 406 3.05 -20.40 -0.63
N LEU A 407 4.31 -20.07 -0.78
CA LEU A 407 5.44 -20.98 -0.76
C LEU A 407 6.50 -20.42 0.20
N PRO A 408 7.05 -21.20 1.13
CA PRO A 408 8.21 -20.75 1.89
C PRO A 408 9.37 -20.44 0.95
N LEU A 409 10.14 -19.40 1.28
CA LEU A 409 11.37 -19.08 0.55
C LEU A 409 12.23 -20.33 0.44
N GLY A 410 12.63 -20.71 -0.78
CA GLY A 410 13.48 -21.88 -1.01
C GLY A 410 12.80 -23.25 -0.84
N GLY A 411 11.51 -23.33 -0.52
CA GLY A 411 10.84 -24.62 -0.27
C GLY A 411 9.93 -25.11 -1.39
N ASP A 412 9.51 -26.36 -1.29
CA ASP A 412 8.80 -27.05 -2.36
C ASP A 412 7.26 -26.99 -2.21
N ALA A 413 6.56 -27.07 -3.33
CA ALA A 413 5.10 -27.18 -3.37
C ALA A 413 4.63 -28.27 -4.34
N ARG A 414 3.60 -29.01 -3.92
CA ARG A 414 2.83 -29.87 -4.83
C ARG A 414 1.72 -29.06 -5.48
N ILE A 415 1.59 -29.20 -6.79
CA ILE A 415 0.49 -28.62 -7.56
C ILE A 415 -0.28 -29.73 -8.26
N SER A 416 -1.54 -29.45 -8.62
CA SER A 416 -2.31 -30.35 -9.46
C SER A 416 -3.22 -29.64 -10.43
N VAL A 417 -3.40 -30.27 -11.59
CA VAL A 417 -4.35 -29.84 -12.60
C VAL A 417 -5.44 -30.90 -12.71
N ASN A 418 -6.69 -30.48 -12.56
CA ASN A 418 -7.87 -31.32 -12.77
C ASN A 418 -8.45 -31.04 -14.15
N LEU A 419 -8.58 -32.10 -14.95
CA LEU A 419 -9.24 -32.10 -16.25
C LEU A 419 -10.50 -32.95 -16.13
N ILE A 420 -11.67 -32.40 -16.47
CA ILE A 420 -12.94 -33.13 -16.46
C ILE A 420 -13.51 -33.12 -17.87
N ASN A 421 -13.65 -34.30 -18.46
CA ASN A 421 -14.20 -34.49 -19.80
C ASN A 421 -15.64 -35.02 -19.68
N PRO A 422 -16.67 -34.17 -19.82
CA PRO A 422 -18.06 -34.61 -19.78
C PRO A 422 -18.57 -35.18 -21.12
N ASN A 423 -17.70 -35.33 -22.13
CA ASN A 423 -18.08 -35.83 -23.45
C ASN A 423 -18.01 -37.36 -23.49
N ASP A 424 -18.74 -37.95 -24.44
CA ASP A 424 -18.83 -39.40 -24.64
C ASP A 424 -17.64 -40.01 -25.42
N TYR A 425 -16.62 -39.20 -25.72
CA TYR A 425 -15.39 -39.64 -26.38
C TYR A 425 -14.14 -39.17 -25.64
N GLU A 426 -13.03 -39.86 -25.87
CA GLU A 426 -11.73 -39.51 -25.27
C GLU A 426 -11.12 -38.25 -25.89
N LYS A 427 -10.38 -37.49 -25.07
CA LYS A 427 -9.68 -36.28 -25.52
C LYS A 427 -8.19 -36.40 -25.28
N GLU A 428 -7.40 -36.14 -26.32
CA GLU A 428 -5.96 -35.91 -26.20
C GLU A 428 -5.69 -34.44 -25.85
N VAL A 429 -5.13 -34.20 -24.67
CA VAL A 429 -4.89 -32.86 -24.14
C VAL A 429 -3.39 -32.62 -24.02
N LYS A 430 -2.92 -31.53 -24.63
CA LYS A 430 -1.57 -31.00 -24.40
C LYS A 430 -1.65 -30.01 -23.23
N LEU A 431 -1.04 -30.36 -22.10
CA LEU A 431 -0.97 -29.53 -20.90
C LEU A 431 0.42 -28.89 -20.81
N ALA A 432 0.48 -27.56 -20.77
CA ALA A 432 1.68 -26.80 -20.46
C ALA A 432 1.54 -26.12 -19.09
N LEU A 433 2.59 -26.19 -18.29
CA LEU A 433 2.70 -25.48 -17.01
C LEU A 433 3.86 -24.48 -17.10
N GLY A 434 3.65 -23.27 -16.59
CA GLY A 434 4.66 -22.21 -16.56
C GLY A 434 4.73 -21.55 -15.20
N LEU A 435 5.94 -21.22 -14.75
CA LEU A 435 6.18 -20.45 -13.53
C LEU A 435 7.05 -19.22 -13.84
N GLN A 436 6.51 -18.05 -13.52
CA GLN A 436 7.18 -16.76 -13.73
C GLN A 436 7.25 -15.98 -12.42
N ALA A 437 8.37 -15.29 -12.18
CA ALA A 437 8.45 -14.24 -11.17
C ALA A 437 7.86 -12.95 -11.74
N VAL A 438 6.95 -12.32 -11.00
CA VAL A 438 6.31 -11.06 -11.37
C VAL A 438 6.44 -10.05 -10.24
N TYR A 439 6.60 -8.77 -10.57
CA TYR A 439 6.52 -7.70 -9.58
C TYR A 439 5.06 -7.45 -9.17
N TYR A 440 4.85 -6.64 -8.13
CA TYR A 440 3.51 -6.29 -7.63
C TYR A 440 2.56 -5.74 -8.71
N ASN A 441 3.11 -5.07 -9.72
CA ASN A 441 2.36 -4.49 -10.84
C ASN A 441 2.08 -5.50 -11.98
N GLY A 442 2.42 -6.78 -11.80
CA GLY A 442 2.25 -7.84 -12.79
C GLY A 442 3.25 -7.77 -13.96
N VAL A 443 4.28 -6.92 -13.90
CA VAL A 443 5.40 -6.94 -14.86
C VAL A 443 6.21 -8.21 -14.65
N LEU A 444 6.51 -8.91 -15.75
CA LEU A 444 7.39 -10.07 -15.75
C LEU A 444 8.81 -9.68 -15.31
N ALA A 445 9.32 -10.36 -14.28
CA ALA A 445 10.68 -10.19 -13.81
C ALA A 445 11.60 -11.29 -14.35
N ALA A 446 11.14 -12.54 -14.34
CA ALA A 446 11.91 -13.71 -14.77
C ALA A 446 10.99 -14.89 -15.08
N THR A 447 11.35 -15.70 -16.08
CA THR A 447 10.81 -17.07 -16.20
C THR A 447 11.67 -18.00 -15.36
N LEU A 448 11.04 -18.86 -14.56
CA LEU A 448 11.72 -19.69 -13.57
C LEU A 448 11.65 -21.17 -13.92
N TRP A 449 10.52 -21.63 -14.43
CA TRP A 449 10.28 -23.04 -14.71
C TRP A 449 9.16 -23.24 -15.74
N LYS A 450 9.22 -24.35 -16.48
CA LYS A 450 8.20 -24.77 -17.44
C LYS A 450 8.18 -26.30 -17.58
N ASP A 451 7.01 -26.86 -17.88
CA ASP A 451 6.87 -28.30 -18.13
C ASP A 451 5.69 -28.58 -19.06
N GLN A 452 5.71 -29.72 -19.75
CA GLN A 452 4.70 -30.10 -20.73
C GLN A 452 4.35 -31.59 -20.64
N PHE A 453 3.06 -31.89 -20.80
CA PHE A 453 2.53 -33.23 -20.75
C PHE A 453 1.53 -33.48 -21.88
N LEU A 454 1.54 -34.69 -22.43
CA LEU A 454 0.48 -35.21 -23.27
C LEU A 454 -0.39 -36.15 -22.43
N LEU A 455 -1.68 -35.87 -22.34
CA LEU A 455 -2.62 -36.59 -21.47
C LEU A 455 -3.83 -37.04 -22.27
N THR A 456 -4.18 -38.31 -22.20
CA THR A 456 -5.49 -38.81 -22.66
C THR A 456 -6.48 -38.75 -21.51
N VAL A 457 -7.62 -38.08 -21.70
CA VAL A 457 -8.73 -38.01 -20.74
C VAL A 457 -9.88 -38.81 -21.31
N GLU A 458 -10.26 -39.89 -20.64
CA GLU A 458 -11.32 -40.79 -21.09
C GLU A 458 -12.69 -40.09 -21.12
N ALA A 459 -13.63 -40.66 -21.87
CA ALA A 459 -15.01 -40.20 -21.91
C ALA A 459 -15.66 -40.21 -20.52
N ASN A 460 -16.47 -39.20 -20.21
CA ASN A 460 -17.19 -39.06 -18.94
C ASN A 460 -16.31 -39.26 -17.68
N SER A 461 -15.06 -38.82 -17.75
CA SER A 461 -14.06 -39.06 -16.70
C SER A 461 -13.37 -37.77 -16.25
N ALA A 462 -12.75 -37.84 -15.07
CA ALA A 462 -11.87 -36.80 -14.57
C ALA A 462 -10.45 -37.35 -14.42
N LYS A 463 -9.45 -36.58 -14.85
CA LYS A 463 -8.03 -36.90 -14.73
C LYS A 463 -7.31 -35.81 -13.95
N LYS A 464 -6.64 -36.21 -12.87
CA LYS A 464 -5.83 -35.33 -12.04
C LYS A 464 -4.34 -35.55 -12.33
N ARG A 465 -3.63 -34.52 -12.78
CA ARG A 465 -2.18 -34.54 -13.00
C ARG A 465 -1.49 -33.80 -11.87
N HIS A 466 -0.58 -34.47 -11.18
CA HIS A 466 0.29 -33.84 -10.19
C HIS A 466 1.61 -33.38 -10.82
N SER A 467 2.12 -32.26 -10.32
CA SER A 467 3.49 -31.80 -10.54
C SER A 467 4.07 -31.22 -9.24
N PHE A 468 5.39 -31.05 -9.20
CA PHE A 468 6.11 -30.53 -8.04
C PHE A 468 6.91 -29.31 -8.46
N LEU A 469 6.65 -28.19 -7.79
CA LEU A 469 7.49 -27.00 -7.86
C LEU A 469 8.58 -27.15 -6.80
N SER A 470 9.83 -27.12 -7.22
CA SER A 470 10.97 -27.10 -6.31
C SER A 470 11.91 -25.97 -6.70
N PHE A 471 12.37 -25.21 -5.70
CA PHE A 471 13.30 -24.10 -5.94
C PHE A 471 14.60 -24.56 -6.59
N SER A 472 15.04 -25.79 -6.32
CA SER A 472 16.24 -26.35 -6.96
C SER A 472 16.07 -26.57 -8.45
N ASN A 473 14.83 -26.70 -8.93
CA ASN A 473 14.51 -26.89 -10.34
C ASN A 473 14.30 -25.56 -11.07
N PHE A 474 14.40 -24.43 -10.38
CA PHE A 474 14.28 -23.12 -11.03
C PHE A 474 15.56 -22.82 -11.78
N GLU A 475 15.42 -22.32 -13.02
CA GLU A 475 16.56 -21.94 -13.86
C GLU A 475 17.40 -20.81 -13.24
N GLN A 476 16.77 -20.01 -12.36
CA GLN A 476 17.39 -18.91 -11.64
C GLN A 476 16.61 -18.58 -10.36
N ASN A 477 17.25 -17.88 -9.42
CA ASN A 477 16.58 -17.38 -8.23
C ASN A 477 15.58 -16.27 -8.59
N PRO A 478 14.39 -16.24 -7.96
CA PRO A 478 13.45 -15.14 -8.16
C PRO A 478 14.07 -13.81 -7.69
N PRO A 479 13.93 -12.72 -8.47
CA PRO A 479 14.37 -11.40 -8.05
C PRO A 479 13.69 -10.94 -6.75
N GLU A 480 14.30 -10.00 -6.04
CA GLU A 480 13.70 -9.45 -4.81
C GLU A 480 12.37 -8.74 -5.06
N ASN A 481 11.48 -8.78 -4.07
CA ASN A 481 10.15 -8.15 -4.11
C ASN A 481 9.26 -8.66 -5.27
N THR A 482 9.51 -9.89 -5.73
CA THR A 482 8.65 -10.59 -6.69
C THR A 482 7.71 -11.56 -6.00
N LEU A 483 6.64 -11.91 -6.71
CA LEU A 483 5.73 -13.00 -6.40
C LEU A 483 5.81 -14.02 -7.53
N LEU A 484 5.29 -15.22 -7.31
CA LEU A 484 5.26 -16.26 -8.33
C LEU A 484 3.91 -16.28 -9.02
N ARG A 485 3.90 -16.37 -10.34
CA ARG A 485 2.72 -16.61 -11.17
C ARG A 485 2.85 -17.99 -11.80
N LEU A 486 2.01 -18.91 -11.34
CA LEU A 486 1.86 -20.24 -11.90
C LEU A 486 0.71 -20.22 -12.90
N THR A 487 0.96 -20.68 -14.11
CA THR A 487 -0.03 -20.79 -15.17
C THR A 487 -0.16 -22.23 -15.64
N ALA A 488 -1.35 -22.59 -16.08
CA ALA A 488 -1.63 -23.87 -16.69
C ALA A 488 -2.48 -23.67 -17.94
N MET A 489 -2.03 -24.22 -19.07
CA MET A 489 -2.71 -24.13 -20.36
C MET A 489 -2.95 -25.53 -20.90
N ALA A 490 -4.22 -25.87 -21.14
CA ALA A 490 -4.62 -27.13 -21.77
C ALA A 490 -5.14 -26.86 -23.18
N THR A 491 -4.63 -27.57 -24.18
CA THR A 491 -5.11 -27.47 -25.56
C THR A 491 -5.59 -28.83 -26.06
N HIS A 492 -6.81 -28.88 -26.59
CA HIS A 492 -7.39 -30.03 -27.29
C HIS A 492 -8.02 -29.54 -28.61
N SER A 493 -7.51 -29.99 -29.76
CA SER A 493 -7.98 -29.53 -31.07
C SER A 493 -7.95 -28.00 -31.20
N THR A 494 -9.10 -27.33 -31.25
CA THR A 494 -9.24 -25.86 -31.25
C THR A 494 -9.57 -25.27 -29.88
N LEU A 495 -9.94 -26.11 -28.90
CA LEU A 495 -10.26 -25.69 -27.55
C LEU A 495 -8.97 -25.43 -26.77
N THR A 496 -8.89 -24.26 -26.14
CA THR A 496 -7.81 -23.92 -25.19
C THR A 496 -8.43 -23.49 -23.87
N CYS A 497 -8.08 -24.19 -22.79
CA CYS A 497 -8.44 -23.83 -21.42
C CYS A 497 -7.23 -23.23 -20.70
N PHE A 498 -7.47 -22.26 -19.82
CA PHE A 498 -6.42 -21.57 -19.07
C PHE A 498 -6.83 -21.32 -17.62
N ASP A 499 -5.87 -21.48 -16.71
CA ASP A 499 -6.02 -21.10 -15.32
C ASP A 499 -4.69 -20.57 -14.77
N GLN A 500 -4.77 -19.67 -13.80
CA GLN A 500 -3.59 -19.02 -13.20
C GLN A 500 -3.73 -18.88 -11.69
N LYS A 501 -2.60 -18.99 -10.98
CA LYS A 501 -2.50 -18.73 -9.55
C LYS A 501 -1.28 -17.87 -9.25
N ASP A 502 -1.52 -16.74 -8.60
CA ASP A 502 -0.46 -15.93 -8.01
C ASP A 502 -0.15 -16.46 -6.59
N ILE A 503 1.12 -16.74 -6.31
CA ILE A 503 1.63 -17.41 -5.10
C ILE A 503 2.63 -16.46 -4.41
N ALA A 504 2.40 -16.19 -3.13
CA ALA A 504 3.31 -15.38 -2.32
C ALA A 504 4.55 -16.18 -1.89
N ILE A 505 5.72 -15.55 -1.84
CA ILE A 505 6.94 -16.15 -1.28
C ILE A 505 7.05 -15.72 0.18
N CYS A 506 6.67 -16.60 1.10
CA CYS A 506 6.70 -16.31 2.53
C CYS A 506 8.12 -16.45 3.08
N ARG A 507 8.58 -15.39 3.73
CA ARG A 507 9.88 -15.36 4.41
C ARG A 507 9.77 -15.99 5.81
N PRO A 508 10.89 -16.45 6.40
CA PRO A 508 10.92 -16.88 7.79
C PRO A 508 10.35 -15.81 8.72
N GLN A 509 9.72 -16.18 9.83
CA GLN A 509 9.15 -15.21 10.76
C GLN A 509 10.13 -14.90 11.90
N LEU A 510 10.27 -13.60 12.21
CA LEU A 510 10.91 -13.15 13.45
C LEU A 510 9.91 -13.26 14.60
N ALA A 511 10.29 -13.86 15.71
CA ALA A 511 9.51 -13.81 16.94
C ALA A 511 10.12 -12.78 17.91
N ILE A 512 9.27 -11.96 18.51
CA ILE A 512 9.65 -10.95 19.50
C ILE A 512 8.87 -11.25 20.77
N GLU A 513 9.58 -11.56 21.84
CA GLU A 513 9.02 -11.78 23.17
C GLU A 513 9.44 -10.64 24.09
N MET A 514 8.46 -9.93 24.65
CA MET A 514 8.69 -8.90 25.65
C MET A 514 7.42 -8.72 26.51
N PRO A 515 7.55 -8.16 27.73
CA PRO A 515 6.41 -7.79 28.56
C PRO A 515 5.39 -6.90 27.84
N GLU A 516 4.11 -7.05 28.18
CA GLU A 516 3.03 -6.18 27.67
C GLU A 516 3.04 -4.79 28.32
N THR A 517 3.62 -4.69 29.51
CA THR A 517 3.76 -3.45 30.28
C THR A 517 5.21 -3.24 30.72
N ALA A 518 5.68 -2.00 30.65
CA ALA A 518 6.98 -1.61 31.19
C ALA A 518 6.88 -0.30 31.98
N VAL A 519 7.80 -0.09 32.90
CA VAL A 519 7.88 1.17 33.66
C VAL A 519 8.87 2.11 32.99
N GLN A 520 8.50 3.38 32.89
CA GLN A 520 9.34 4.44 32.35
C GLN A 520 10.68 4.49 33.09
N HIS A 521 11.78 4.66 32.35
CA HIS A 521 13.15 4.74 32.85
C HIS A 521 13.70 3.46 33.52
N GLN A 522 12.94 2.36 33.50
CA GLN A 522 13.43 1.05 33.96
C GLN A 522 13.92 0.19 32.78
N PRO A 523 15.04 -0.55 32.92
CA PRO A 523 15.51 -1.42 31.85
C PRO A 523 14.49 -2.53 31.52
N LEU A 524 14.22 -2.69 30.23
CA LEU A 524 13.38 -3.74 29.66
C LEU A 524 14.24 -4.68 28.81
N THR A 525 13.98 -5.98 28.89
CA THR A 525 14.62 -6.97 28.01
C THR A 525 13.58 -7.55 27.06
N ALA A 526 13.86 -7.48 25.76
CA ALA A 526 13.14 -8.20 24.73
C ALA A 526 14.00 -9.37 24.22
N SER A 527 13.37 -10.49 23.90
CA SER A 527 13.99 -11.65 23.28
C SER A 527 13.55 -11.69 21.82
N VAL A 528 14.51 -11.74 20.90
CA VAL A 528 14.25 -11.86 19.46
C VAL A 528 14.79 -13.19 18.99
N SER A 529 13.96 -13.97 18.31
CA SER A 529 14.37 -15.27 17.77
C SER A 529 13.95 -15.46 16.32
N ILE A 530 14.80 -16.18 15.57
CA ILE A 530 14.52 -16.60 14.20
C ILE A 530 14.81 -18.10 14.07
N HIS A 531 13.89 -18.82 13.43
CA HIS A 531 14.08 -20.22 13.04
C HIS A 531 14.43 -20.28 11.55
N ASN A 532 15.55 -20.92 11.21
CA ASN A 532 15.94 -21.10 9.82
C ASN A 532 15.20 -22.30 9.21
N THR A 533 14.17 -22.01 8.40
CA THR A 533 13.40 -23.02 7.65
C THR A 533 14.01 -23.35 6.30
N LEU A 534 15.12 -22.71 5.91
CA LEU A 534 15.80 -22.96 4.64
C LEU A 534 16.77 -24.13 4.76
N ASP A 535 17.03 -24.79 3.63
CA ASP A 535 18.07 -25.83 3.52
C ASP A 535 19.50 -25.25 3.47
N ALA A 536 19.63 -23.92 3.41
CA ALA A 536 20.90 -23.20 3.40
C ALA A 536 21.10 -22.39 4.70
N PRO A 537 22.36 -22.19 5.15
CA PRO A 537 22.65 -21.37 6.32
C PRO A 537 22.37 -19.88 6.07
N LEU A 538 21.80 -19.21 7.08
CA LEU A 538 21.69 -17.74 7.10
C LEU A 538 23.01 -17.16 7.60
N ASN A 539 23.78 -16.51 6.73
CA ASN A 539 25.05 -15.86 7.02
C ASN A 539 24.89 -14.33 7.07
N ASP A 540 25.87 -13.65 7.65
CA ASP A 540 25.91 -12.18 7.75
C ASP A 540 24.66 -11.59 8.40
N CYS A 541 24.13 -12.30 9.40
CA CYS A 541 22.90 -11.95 10.09
C CYS A 541 23.07 -10.67 10.92
N VAL A 542 22.25 -9.66 10.64
CA VAL A 542 22.19 -8.40 11.41
C VAL A 542 20.75 -8.18 11.88
N ILE A 543 20.57 -7.93 13.17
CA ILE A 543 19.30 -7.46 13.74
C ILE A 543 19.41 -5.97 14.05
N SER A 544 18.48 -5.19 13.53
CA SER A 544 18.27 -3.78 13.87
C SER A 544 16.99 -3.61 14.67
N ILE A 545 17.04 -2.82 15.74
CA ILE A 545 15.87 -2.49 16.56
C ILE A 545 15.64 -0.99 16.62
N PHE A 546 14.37 -0.61 16.57
CA PHE A 546 13.92 0.77 16.64
C PHE A 546 12.54 0.87 17.28
N GLY A 547 12.25 2.03 17.88
CA GLY A 547 10.95 2.28 18.50
C GLY A 547 10.94 3.65 19.14
N ARG A 548 10.07 4.55 18.67
CA ARG A 548 9.88 5.87 19.28
C ARG A 548 9.54 5.70 20.76
N GLY A 549 10.14 6.53 21.61
CA GLY A 549 9.94 6.44 23.05
C GLY A 549 10.53 5.19 23.71
N LEU A 550 11.15 4.26 22.97
CA LEU A 550 11.79 3.04 23.50
C LEU A 550 13.29 3.01 23.25
N ILE A 551 13.72 3.41 22.05
CA ILE A 551 15.09 3.29 21.57
C ILE A 551 15.51 4.64 20.99
N TYR A 552 16.64 5.16 21.47
CA TYR A 552 17.26 6.33 20.85
C TYR A 552 17.84 5.94 19.49
N ARG A 553 17.28 6.52 18.42
CA ARG A 553 17.62 6.21 17.02
C ARG A 553 17.41 4.72 16.70
N GLU A 554 18.48 4.01 16.38
CA GLU A 554 18.49 2.61 15.99
C GLU A 554 19.66 1.93 16.72
N LYS A 555 19.50 0.66 17.07
CA LYS A 555 20.60 -0.19 17.53
C LYS A 555 20.69 -1.43 16.66
N SER A 556 21.89 -1.77 16.21
CA SER A 556 22.14 -2.95 15.37
C SER A 556 23.08 -3.93 16.05
N TYR A 557 22.82 -5.23 15.86
CA TYR A 557 23.52 -6.34 16.49
C TYR A 557 23.84 -7.39 15.43
N ARG A 558 25.10 -7.83 15.36
CA ARG A 558 25.49 -8.95 14.51
C ARG A 558 25.21 -10.26 15.24
N LEU A 559 24.60 -11.20 14.54
CA LEU A 559 24.36 -12.54 15.02
C LEU A 559 25.33 -13.54 14.37
N SER A 560 25.51 -14.68 15.03
CA SER A 560 26.15 -15.85 14.42
C SER A 560 25.28 -16.42 13.31
N SER A 561 25.91 -17.09 12.34
CA SER A 561 25.18 -17.78 11.27
C SER A 561 24.15 -18.78 11.83
N VAL A 562 22.96 -18.79 11.24
CA VAL A 562 21.86 -19.69 11.64
C VAL A 562 21.85 -20.89 10.71
N GLN A 563 22.25 -22.06 11.22
CA GLN A 563 22.27 -23.31 10.44
C GLN A 563 20.86 -23.79 10.07
N PRO A 564 20.69 -24.56 8.98
CA PRO A 564 19.40 -25.16 8.60
C PRO A 564 18.71 -25.88 9.77
N GLY A 565 17.41 -25.65 9.95
CA GLY A 565 16.60 -26.23 11.02
C GLY A 565 16.95 -25.78 12.44
N ARG A 566 17.83 -24.78 12.61
CA ARG A 566 18.21 -24.23 13.93
C ARG A 566 17.51 -22.90 14.19
N THR A 567 17.38 -22.59 15.48
CA THR A 567 16.85 -21.32 15.98
C THR A 567 17.97 -20.56 16.68
N VAL A 568 18.12 -19.27 16.35
CA VAL A 568 18.95 -18.34 17.14
C VAL A 568 18.02 -17.42 17.92
N CYS A 569 18.37 -17.17 19.17
CA CYS A 569 17.66 -16.30 20.09
C CYS A 569 18.65 -15.31 20.71
N THR A 570 18.30 -14.02 20.72
CA THR A 570 19.12 -12.94 21.25
C THR A 570 18.30 -12.06 22.18
N LYS A 571 18.87 -11.74 23.35
CA LYS A 571 18.27 -10.84 24.33
C LYS A 571 18.79 -9.42 24.10
N LEU A 572 17.87 -8.47 24.00
CA LEU A 572 18.12 -7.07 23.71
C LEU A 572 17.60 -6.23 24.87
N GLN A 573 18.46 -5.40 25.47
CA GLN A 573 18.10 -4.53 26.58
C GLN A 573 18.00 -3.07 26.15
N PHE A 574 16.93 -2.40 26.55
CA PHE A 574 16.69 -0.98 26.31
C PHE A 574 15.82 -0.37 27.40
N THR A 575 15.74 0.96 27.45
CA THR A 575 15.05 1.68 28.53
C THR A 575 13.95 2.56 27.94
N PRO A 576 12.67 2.26 28.20
CA PRO A 576 11.56 3.09 27.77
C PRO A 576 11.66 4.52 28.33
N MET A 577 11.49 5.50 27.46
CA MET A 577 11.60 6.92 27.77
C MET A 577 10.24 7.61 27.84
N HIS A 578 9.26 7.18 27.06
CA HIS A 578 7.96 7.85 26.95
C HIS A 578 6.83 6.92 27.42
N VAL A 579 5.89 7.49 28.19
CA VAL A 579 4.68 6.81 28.68
C VAL A 579 3.68 6.60 27.54
N GLY A 580 2.80 5.61 27.68
CA GLY A 580 1.75 5.28 26.72
C GLY A 580 2.07 4.07 25.85
N LEU A 581 1.25 3.85 24.82
CA LEU A 581 1.42 2.74 23.89
C LEU A 581 2.60 3.03 22.94
N GLN A 582 3.66 2.24 23.07
CA GLN A 582 4.84 2.30 22.23
C GLN A 582 4.96 1.04 21.37
N ARG A 583 5.78 1.10 20.32
CA ARG A 583 6.04 -0.03 19.42
C ARG A 583 7.54 -0.27 19.30
N LEU A 584 7.95 -1.51 19.57
CA LEU A 584 9.25 -2.03 19.20
C LEU A 584 9.13 -2.66 17.82
N THR A 585 9.93 -2.23 16.88
CA THR A 585 10.09 -2.86 15.58
C THR A 585 11.48 -3.45 15.48
N VAL A 586 11.55 -4.65 14.91
CA VAL A 586 12.76 -5.42 14.71
C VAL A 586 12.88 -5.72 13.23
N GLU A 587 14.05 -5.47 12.69
CA GLU A 587 14.43 -5.76 11.32
C GLU A 587 15.61 -6.72 11.32
N MET A 588 15.61 -7.69 10.40
CA MET A 588 16.71 -8.63 10.21
C MET A 588 17.11 -8.72 8.73
N ASP A 589 18.42 -8.67 8.52
CA ASP A 589 19.08 -8.81 7.23
C ASP A 589 20.06 -9.98 7.27
N CYS A 590 20.19 -10.71 6.15
CA CYS A 590 21.17 -11.76 5.95
C CYS A 590 21.48 -11.96 4.45
N ASN A 591 22.41 -12.85 4.14
CA ASN A 591 22.75 -13.19 2.74
C ASN A 591 21.56 -13.70 1.90
N MET A 592 20.52 -14.29 2.51
CA MET A 592 19.37 -14.89 1.81
C MET A 592 18.20 -13.93 1.60
N PHE A 593 18.03 -12.96 2.50
CA PHE A 593 16.94 -11.99 2.45
C PHE A 593 17.29 -10.72 3.22
N GLN A 594 16.66 -9.62 2.83
CA GLN A 594 16.82 -8.31 3.44
C GLN A 594 15.46 -7.75 3.87
N ASN A 595 15.41 -6.96 4.93
CA ASN A 595 14.24 -6.32 5.52
C ASN A 595 13.17 -7.30 6.00
N LEU A 596 13.58 -8.40 6.62
CA LEU A 596 12.63 -9.21 7.35
C LEU A 596 12.22 -8.42 8.60
N THR A 597 10.95 -8.05 8.73
CA THR A 597 10.50 -7.18 9.83
C THR A 597 9.41 -7.84 10.66
N ASN A 598 9.42 -7.57 11.96
CA ASN A 598 8.28 -7.80 12.83
C ASN A 598 8.25 -6.71 13.91
N PHE A 599 7.14 -6.59 14.63
CA PHE A 599 6.98 -5.61 15.69
C PHE A 599 6.16 -6.18 16.83
N ARG A 600 6.28 -5.53 17.99
CA ARG A 600 5.44 -5.80 19.15
C ARG A 600 5.16 -4.50 19.88
N SER A 601 3.91 -4.33 20.29
CA SER A 601 3.46 -3.15 21.02
C SER A 601 3.60 -3.37 22.54
N ILE A 602 3.88 -2.30 23.28
CA ILE A 602 4.05 -2.31 24.73
C ILE A 602 3.46 -1.05 25.35
N THR A 603 2.80 -1.20 26.49
CA THR A 603 2.29 -0.07 27.27
C THR A 603 3.32 0.36 28.31
N VAL A 604 3.87 1.56 28.18
CA VAL A 604 4.80 2.12 29.15
C VAL A 604 4.01 2.94 30.17
N VAL A 605 4.17 2.63 31.45
CA VAL A 605 3.55 3.37 32.57
C VAL A 605 4.57 4.29 33.23
N ALA A 606 4.10 5.41 33.80
CA ALA A 606 4.97 6.31 34.55
C ALA A 606 5.55 5.61 35.79
N LEU A 607 6.75 6.02 36.20
CA LEU A 607 7.31 5.59 37.48
C LEU A 607 6.49 6.25 38.60
N GLU A 608 5.79 5.45 39.40
CA GLU A 608 5.10 5.99 40.59
C GLU A 608 6.15 6.54 41.57
N PRO A 609 5.97 7.77 42.09
CA PRO A 609 6.83 8.26 43.15
C PRO A 609 6.66 7.37 44.40
N PRO A 610 7.74 7.08 45.15
CA PRO A 610 7.62 6.30 46.38
C PRO A 610 6.64 6.97 47.35
N ALA A 611 5.75 6.16 47.91
CA ALA A 611 4.70 6.57 48.85
C ALA A 611 5.22 7.11 50.18
#